data_AF-A0A1G9RPC0-F1
#
_entry.id   AF-A0A1G9RPC0-F1
#
_cell.length_a   1.000
_cell.length_b   1.000
_cell.length_c   1.000
_cell.angle_alpha   90.00
_cell.angle_beta   90.00
_cell.angle_gamma   90.00
#
_symmetry.space_group_name_H-M   'P 1'
#
loop_
_entity.id
_entity.type
_entity.pdbx_description
1 polymer ?
#
loop_
_entity_poly.entity_id
_entity_poly.type
_entity_poly.pdbx_seq_one_letter_code
_entity_poly.pdbx_strand_id
1 'polypeptide(L)'
;MVVRSLASPGFSVLPDVVLPGEFTRDLEVPAQVAMLRDLPAEMLLTELEVITGGRPAPHWQGAVDDPKRWLHGYADLLQDAWSAMSPVWQQIRPLFDREVERVAVAAARRSLDVVLDDLHPGCSFHEETFSFPDLEPERFSIGSRGMVLMPMLAGPNALIARLDGPDAVWIGYPLPGLTHGLTAAPAGRHGGDLLAFVMGDVRSVILTSLDGPLTMGTLARRVQYAPNVVTYHCDRLESAGLIARRRQGREIYVHRTRRASILVELFAT
;
A
#
# COMPACT_ATOMS: atom_id res chain seq x y z
N MET A 1 11.64 8.60 24.18
CA MET A 1 10.31 7.99 24.29
C MET A 1 10.41 6.56 23.80
N VAL A 2 10.11 5.56 24.63
CA VAL A 2 10.11 4.14 24.22
C VAL A 2 8.69 3.82 23.78
N VAL A 3 8.48 3.65 22.47
CA VAL A 3 7.20 3.17 21.95
C VAL A 3 7.11 1.69 22.28
N ARG A 4 6.22 1.33 23.21
CA ARG A 4 5.85 -0.07 23.42
C ARG A 4 4.74 -0.41 22.43
N SER A 5 4.86 -1.57 21.79
CA SER A 5 3.87 -2.04 20.85
C SER A 5 2.51 -2.21 21.54
N LEU A 6 1.44 -1.75 20.88
CA LEU A 6 0.06 -2.02 21.29
C LEU A 6 -0.35 -3.48 21.01
N ALA A 7 0.35 -4.14 20.09
CA ALA A 7 0.18 -5.55 19.79
C ALA A 7 1.37 -6.36 20.34
N SER A 8 1.17 -7.64 20.61
CA SER A 8 2.26 -8.58 20.92
C SER A 8 2.08 -9.84 20.07
N PRO A 9 3.17 -10.55 19.71
CA PRO A 9 3.02 -11.83 19.01
C PRO A 9 2.06 -12.76 19.77
N GLY A 10 1.05 -13.29 19.09
CA GLY A 10 -0.02 -14.09 19.70
C GLY A 10 -1.20 -13.30 20.28
N PHE A 11 -1.19 -11.97 20.17
CA PHE A 11 -2.29 -11.08 20.54
C PHE A 11 -2.51 -10.07 19.39
N SER A 12 -3.44 -10.38 18.49
CA SER A 12 -3.76 -9.57 17.31
C SER A 12 -4.91 -8.57 17.54
N VAL A 13 -5.71 -8.76 18.58
CA VAL A 13 -6.90 -7.94 18.88
C VAL A 13 -6.53 -6.73 19.74
N LEU A 14 -7.00 -5.55 19.35
CA LEU A 14 -6.88 -4.29 20.06
C LEU A 14 -8.28 -3.81 20.47
N PRO A 15 -8.43 -3.05 21.58
CA PRO A 15 -9.69 -2.37 21.87
C PRO A 15 -10.05 -1.41 20.73
N ASP A 16 -11.27 -1.46 20.24
CA ASP A 16 -11.75 -0.56 19.19
C ASP A 16 -11.73 0.91 19.67
N VAL A 17 -11.94 1.13 20.98
CA VAL A 17 -11.92 2.49 21.55
C VAL A 17 -10.57 3.19 21.43
N VAL A 18 -9.47 2.47 21.19
CA VAL A 18 -8.16 3.09 20.92
C VAL A 18 -7.93 3.41 19.45
N LEU A 19 -8.89 3.08 18.57
CA LEU A 19 -8.95 3.46 17.16
C LEU A 19 -10.10 4.48 16.95
N PRO A 20 -10.02 5.66 17.59
CA PRO A 20 -11.13 6.61 17.69
C PRO A 20 -11.56 7.15 16.32
N GLY A 21 -12.80 6.92 15.93
CA GLY A 21 -13.37 7.59 14.76
C GLY A 21 -14.62 6.88 14.24
N GLU A 22 -15.58 7.66 13.77
CA GLU A 22 -16.62 7.10 12.91
C GLU A 22 -15.98 6.78 11.55
N PHE A 23 -15.77 5.52 11.22
CA PHE A 23 -15.16 5.07 9.94
C PHE A 23 -15.94 5.53 8.68
N THR A 24 -17.12 6.11 8.87
CA THR A 24 -17.97 6.67 7.84
C THR A 24 -17.75 8.18 7.60
N ARG A 25 -16.88 8.85 8.37
CA ARG A 25 -16.58 10.28 8.24
C ARG A 25 -15.09 10.53 8.11
N ASP A 26 -14.73 11.49 7.26
CA ASP A 26 -13.36 12.01 7.20
C ASP A 26 -13.16 12.98 8.39
N LEU A 27 -12.50 12.49 9.43
CA LEU A 27 -12.19 13.25 10.64
C LEU A 27 -10.70 13.62 10.65
N GLU A 28 -10.42 14.90 10.86
CA GLU A 28 -9.05 15.37 11.03
C GLU A 28 -8.40 14.74 12.27
N VAL A 29 -7.12 14.35 12.16
CA VAL A 29 -6.40 13.64 13.22
C VAL A 29 -6.43 14.37 14.58
N PRO A 30 -6.27 15.71 14.67
CA PRO A 30 -6.39 16.41 15.95
C PRO A 30 -7.75 16.21 16.64
N ALA A 31 -8.85 16.06 15.88
CA ALA A 31 -10.17 15.79 16.45
C ALA A 31 -10.23 14.37 17.02
N GLN A 32 -9.68 13.38 16.31
CA GLN A 32 -9.59 11.99 16.79
C GLN A 32 -8.73 11.89 18.06
N VAL A 33 -7.62 12.64 18.13
CA VAL A 33 -6.77 12.75 19.33
C VAL A 33 -7.56 13.37 20.51
N ALA A 34 -8.37 14.39 20.27
CA ALA A 34 -9.22 14.97 21.31
C ALA A 34 -10.25 13.96 21.82
N MET A 35 -10.87 13.18 20.92
CA MET A 35 -11.80 12.11 21.31
C MET A 35 -11.16 11.08 22.25
N LEU A 36 -9.88 10.73 22.07
CA LEU A 36 -9.16 9.85 23.01
C LEU A 36 -8.95 10.46 24.39
N ARG A 37 -8.73 11.77 24.46
CA ARG A 37 -8.55 12.48 25.74
C ARG A 37 -9.86 12.51 26.53
N ASP A 38 -10.97 12.66 25.81
CA ASP A 38 -12.32 12.73 26.39
C ASP A 38 -12.96 11.35 26.58
N LEU A 39 -12.31 10.27 26.10
CA LEU A 39 -12.82 8.91 26.21
C LEU A 39 -12.98 8.51 27.70
N PRO A 40 -14.17 8.05 28.12
CA PRO A 40 -14.35 7.50 29.45
C PRO A 40 -13.44 6.29 29.69
N ALA A 41 -12.67 6.33 30.78
CA ALA A 41 -11.71 5.28 31.13
C ALA A 41 -12.37 3.89 31.26
N GLU A 42 -13.63 3.87 31.70
CA GLU A 42 -14.42 2.66 31.89
C GLU A 42 -14.70 1.94 30.56
N MET A 43 -14.79 2.67 29.44
CA MET A 43 -14.98 2.05 28.13
C MET A 43 -13.73 1.26 27.71
N LEU A 44 -12.54 1.82 27.92
CA LEU A 44 -11.27 1.13 27.67
C LEU A 44 -11.14 -0.13 28.52
N LEU A 45 -11.46 -0.04 29.82
CA LEU A 45 -11.40 -1.19 30.71
C LEU A 45 -12.40 -2.28 30.31
N THR A 46 -13.61 -1.90 29.93
CA THR A 46 -14.66 -2.83 29.50
C THR A 46 -14.24 -3.58 28.24
N GLU A 47 -13.73 -2.88 27.23
CA GLU A 47 -13.26 -3.54 26.01
C GLU A 47 -12.04 -4.43 26.25
N LEU A 48 -11.09 -3.98 27.08
CA LEU A 48 -9.95 -4.81 27.47
C LEU A 48 -10.39 -6.09 28.18
N GLU A 49 -11.39 -6.02 29.06
CA GLU A 49 -11.94 -7.20 29.72
C GLU A 49 -12.55 -8.18 28.70
N VAL A 50 -13.32 -7.66 27.73
CA VAL A 50 -13.96 -8.48 26.67
C VAL A 50 -12.91 -9.15 25.78
N ILE A 51 -12.00 -8.39 25.18
CA ILE A 51 -11.06 -8.92 24.18
C ILE A 51 -9.99 -9.83 24.79
N THR A 52 -9.72 -9.70 26.10
CA THR A 52 -8.69 -10.50 26.79
C THR A 52 -9.28 -11.59 27.68
N GLY A 53 -10.61 -11.72 27.74
CA GLY A 53 -11.29 -12.64 28.66
C GLY A 53 -10.92 -12.38 30.13
N GLY A 54 -10.75 -11.10 30.49
CA GLY A 54 -10.33 -10.64 31.82
C GLY A 54 -8.85 -10.89 32.15
N ARG A 55 -8.00 -11.22 31.16
CA ARG A 55 -6.56 -11.49 31.35
C ARG A 55 -5.71 -10.66 30.38
N PRO A 56 -5.57 -9.36 30.62
CA PRO A 56 -4.80 -8.49 29.74
C PRO A 56 -3.33 -8.87 29.68
N ALA A 57 -2.76 -8.83 28.48
CA ALA A 57 -1.34 -9.06 28.26
C ALA A 57 -0.49 -7.96 28.97
N PRO A 58 0.78 -8.23 29.33
CA PRO A 58 1.58 -7.30 30.14
C PRO A 58 1.76 -5.88 29.58
N HIS A 59 1.63 -5.70 28.26
CA HIS A 59 1.72 -4.38 27.63
C HIS A 59 0.50 -3.48 27.95
N TRP A 60 -0.65 -4.07 28.31
CA TRP A 60 -1.85 -3.35 28.73
C TRP A 60 -1.88 -3.01 30.23
N GLN A 61 -0.92 -3.50 31.04
CA GLN A 61 -0.95 -3.28 32.49
C GLN A 61 -1.01 -1.79 32.86
N GLY A 62 -0.32 -0.92 32.11
CA GLY A 62 -0.39 0.53 32.33
C GLY A 62 -1.78 1.12 32.08
N ALA A 63 -2.55 0.55 31.15
CA ALA A 63 -3.93 0.93 30.91
C ALA A 63 -4.88 0.43 32.01
N VAL A 64 -4.57 -0.72 32.61
CA VAL A 64 -5.34 -1.27 33.75
C VAL A 64 -5.08 -0.47 35.03
N ASP A 65 -3.82 -0.12 35.30
CA ASP A 65 -3.42 0.55 36.54
C ASP A 65 -3.89 2.02 36.60
N ASP A 66 -3.82 2.74 35.47
CA ASP A 66 -4.24 4.15 35.37
C ASP A 66 -4.75 4.44 33.93
N PRO A 67 -5.99 4.01 33.61
CA PRO A 67 -6.54 4.10 32.24
C PRO A 67 -6.61 5.52 31.72
N LYS A 68 -6.94 6.49 32.58
CA LYS A 68 -7.03 7.90 32.18
C LYS A 68 -5.65 8.43 31.80
N ARG A 69 -4.63 8.17 32.61
CA ARG A 69 -3.26 8.59 32.28
C ARG A 69 -2.74 7.88 31.03
N TRP A 70 -3.06 6.60 30.88
CA TRP A 70 -2.67 5.83 29.69
C TRP A 70 -3.29 6.42 28.42
N LEU A 71 -4.60 6.72 28.42
CA LEU A 71 -5.30 7.35 27.30
C LEU A 71 -4.71 8.71 26.92
N HIS A 72 -4.43 9.56 27.90
CA HIS A 72 -3.79 10.85 27.64
C HIS A 72 -2.38 10.69 27.05
N GLY A 73 -1.57 9.77 27.59
CA GLY A 73 -0.25 9.47 27.06
C GLY A 73 -0.28 8.88 25.65
N TYR A 74 -1.28 8.06 25.35
CA TYR A 74 -1.50 7.53 24.01
C TYR A 74 -1.93 8.63 23.03
N ALA A 75 -2.83 9.52 23.44
CA ALA A 75 -3.23 10.69 22.67
C ALA A 75 -2.05 11.65 22.41
N ASP A 76 -1.18 11.87 23.39
CA ASP A 76 0.07 12.64 23.23
C ASP A 76 1.00 11.97 22.19
N LEU A 77 1.20 10.66 22.28
CA LEU A 77 2.00 9.89 21.32
C LEU A 77 1.46 10.00 19.89
N LEU A 78 0.15 9.87 19.72
CA LEU A 78 -0.49 10.01 18.40
C LEU A 78 -0.37 11.43 17.85
N GLN A 79 -0.48 12.46 18.71
CA GLN A 79 -0.29 13.85 18.32
C GLN A 79 1.15 14.11 17.86
N ASP A 80 2.14 13.56 18.55
CA ASP A 80 3.56 13.65 18.16
C ASP A 80 3.82 12.92 16.84
N ALA A 81 3.30 11.70 16.70
CA ALA A 81 3.40 10.92 15.47
C ALA A 81 2.76 11.64 14.29
N TRP A 82 1.55 12.21 14.48
CA TRP A 82 0.88 13.01 13.47
C TRP A 82 1.67 14.26 13.09
N SER A 83 2.25 14.96 14.05
CA SER A 83 3.06 16.14 13.78
C SER A 83 4.26 15.82 12.88
N ALA A 84 4.88 14.65 13.06
CA ALA A 84 5.94 14.15 12.20
C ALA A 84 5.43 13.66 10.83
N MET A 85 4.25 13.02 10.79
CA MET A 85 3.69 12.41 9.57
C MET A 85 2.97 13.42 8.67
N SER A 86 2.42 14.50 9.23
CA SER A 86 1.56 15.47 8.52
C SER A 86 2.18 16.01 7.20
N PRO A 87 3.48 16.36 7.12
CA PRO A 87 4.08 16.76 5.85
C PRO A 87 4.08 15.67 4.78
N VAL A 88 4.27 14.41 5.17
CA VAL A 88 4.20 13.25 4.27
C VAL A 88 2.74 12.99 3.89
N TRP A 89 1.82 13.10 4.85
CA TRP A 89 0.38 12.97 4.63
C TRP A 89 -0.14 13.91 3.55
N GLN A 90 0.30 15.17 3.55
CA GLN A 90 -0.08 16.15 2.52
C GLN A 90 0.41 15.75 1.12
N GLN A 91 1.58 15.10 1.01
CA GLN A 91 2.14 14.68 -0.28
C GLN A 91 1.41 13.46 -0.86
N ILE A 92 0.94 12.56 0.00
CA ILE A 92 0.30 11.31 -0.39
C ILE A 92 -1.23 11.38 -0.44
N ARG A 93 -1.86 12.44 0.06
CA ARG A 93 -3.33 12.63 0.01
C ARG A 93 -3.91 12.45 -1.40
N PRO A 94 -3.26 12.91 -2.49
CA PRO A 94 -3.73 12.62 -3.86
C PRO A 94 -3.78 11.12 -4.22
N LEU A 95 -2.97 10.27 -3.58
CA LEU A 95 -3.05 8.81 -3.78
C LEU A 95 -4.29 8.24 -3.10
N PHE A 96 -4.65 8.73 -1.91
CA PHE A 96 -5.91 8.38 -1.25
C PHE A 96 -7.11 8.81 -2.07
N ASP A 97 -7.11 10.04 -2.61
CA ASP A 97 -8.21 10.54 -3.43
C ASP A 97 -8.43 9.67 -4.69
N ARG A 98 -7.34 9.24 -5.33
CA ARG A 98 -7.40 8.29 -6.47
C ARG A 98 -7.95 6.94 -6.07
N GLU A 99 -7.61 6.45 -4.88
CA GLU A 99 -8.11 5.18 -4.40
C GLU A 99 -9.61 5.24 -4.09
N VAL A 100 -10.07 6.33 -3.47
CA VAL A 100 -11.50 6.61 -3.29
C VAL A 100 -12.22 6.66 -4.65
N GLU A 101 -11.63 7.31 -5.65
CA GLU A 101 -12.19 7.35 -7.00
C GLU A 101 -12.25 5.95 -7.65
N ARG A 102 -11.18 5.16 -7.54
CA ARG A 102 -11.13 3.77 -8.04
C ARG A 102 -12.26 2.93 -7.47
N VAL A 103 -12.43 2.98 -6.14
CA VAL A 103 -13.49 2.24 -5.43
C VAL A 103 -14.88 2.75 -5.83
N ALA A 104 -15.08 4.06 -5.89
CA ALA A 104 -16.36 4.66 -6.27
C ALA A 104 -16.79 4.28 -7.70
N VAL A 105 -15.86 4.33 -8.66
CA VAL A 105 -16.10 3.91 -10.05
C VAL A 105 -16.43 2.43 -10.13
N ALA A 106 -15.71 1.57 -9.40
CA ALA A 106 -15.99 0.14 -9.35
C ALA A 106 -17.38 -0.15 -8.76
N ALA A 107 -17.75 0.53 -7.67
CA ALA A 107 -19.09 0.43 -7.08
C ALA A 107 -20.19 0.83 -8.08
N ALA A 108 -20.03 1.98 -8.75
CA ALA A 108 -20.98 2.45 -9.75
C ALA A 108 -21.12 1.51 -10.96
N ARG A 109 -20.04 0.80 -11.32
CA ARG A 109 -20.00 -0.17 -12.42
C ARG A 109 -20.36 -1.59 -12.02
N ARG A 110 -20.67 -1.84 -10.73
CA ARG A 110 -20.89 -3.19 -10.17
C ARG A 110 -19.71 -4.13 -10.41
N SER A 111 -18.50 -3.62 -10.25
CA SER A 111 -17.23 -4.35 -10.42
C SER A 111 -16.37 -4.28 -9.15
N LEU A 112 -17.01 -4.34 -7.98
CA LEU A 112 -16.30 -4.33 -6.69
C LEU A 112 -15.53 -5.62 -6.43
N ASP A 113 -15.94 -6.74 -7.04
CA ASP A 113 -15.20 -8.01 -7.06
C ASP A 113 -13.72 -7.79 -7.45
N VAL A 114 -13.47 -7.03 -8.52
CA VAL A 114 -12.10 -6.70 -8.97
C VAL A 114 -11.34 -5.91 -7.91
N VAL A 115 -11.99 -4.95 -7.25
CA VAL A 115 -11.37 -4.16 -6.19
C VAL A 115 -11.01 -5.03 -4.99
N LEU A 116 -11.90 -5.93 -4.62
CA LEU A 116 -11.76 -6.84 -3.48
C LEU A 116 -10.64 -7.85 -3.71
N ASP A 117 -10.58 -8.47 -4.90
CA ASP A 117 -9.49 -9.36 -5.30
C ASP A 117 -8.12 -8.65 -5.25
N ASP A 118 -8.08 -7.36 -5.61
CA ASP A 118 -6.84 -6.58 -5.68
C ASP A 118 -6.41 -5.94 -4.35
N LEU A 119 -7.16 -6.07 -3.24
CA LEU A 119 -6.79 -5.42 -1.97
C LEU A 119 -5.47 -5.96 -1.39
N HIS A 120 -5.19 -7.25 -1.57
CA HIS A 120 -3.99 -7.93 -1.07
C HIS A 120 -3.81 -9.26 -1.83
N PRO A 121 -2.58 -9.78 -2.04
CA PRO A 121 -2.35 -11.01 -2.81
C PRO A 121 -3.07 -12.27 -2.30
N GLY A 122 -3.46 -12.28 -1.04
CA GLY A 122 -4.23 -13.36 -0.42
C GLY A 122 -5.74 -13.11 -0.36
N CYS A 123 -6.23 -12.01 -0.93
CA CYS A 123 -7.65 -11.71 -1.00
C CYS A 123 -8.30 -12.43 -2.18
N SER A 124 -9.56 -12.81 -2.03
CA SER A 124 -10.39 -13.29 -3.13
C SER A 124 -11.87 -13.03 -2.85
N PHE A 125 -12.63 -12.71 -3.89
CA PHE A 125 -14.07 -12.54 -3.84
C PHE A 125 -14.76 -13.51 -4.79
N HIS A 126 -15.52 -14.45 -4.24
CA HIS A 126 -16.25 -15.44 -5.03
C HIS A 126 -17.58 -15.79 -4.38
N GLU A 127 -18.65 -15.90 -5.17
CA GLU A 127 -20.01 -16.27 -4.71
C GLU A 127 -20.42 -15.51 -3.44
N GLU A 128 -20.30 -14.18 -3.47
CA GLU A 128 -20.64 -13.27 -2.35
C GLU A 128 -19.79 -13.46 -1.08
N THR A 129 -18.71 -14.23 -1.16
CA THR A 129 -17.78 -14.45 -0.06
C THR A 129 -16.45 -13.76 -0.36
N PHE A 130 -16.12 -12.78 0.50
CA PHE A 130 -14.79 -12.19 0.54
C PHE A 130 -13.90 -12.97 1.51
N SER A 131 -12.75 -13.43 1.04
CA SER A 131 -11.76 -14.19 1.84
C SER A 131 -10.43 -13.44 1.84
N PHE A 132 -9.75 -13.40 2.97
CA PHE A 132 -8.42 -12.80 3.12
C PHE A 132 -7.62 -13.54 4.21
N PRO A 133 -6.28 -13.40 4.28
CA PRO A 133 -5.47 -14.09 5.26
C PRO A 133 -5.68 -13.52 6.67
N ASP A 134 -5.96 -14.41 7.63
CA ASP A 134 -6.02 -14.10 9.05
C ASP A 134 -5.31 -15.21 9.87
N LEU A 135 -4.78 -14.86 11.04
CA LEU A 135 -4.15 -15.82 11.95
C LEU A 135 -5.20 -16.68 12.68
N GLU A 136 -6.41 -16.15 12.85
CA GLU A 136 -7.53 -16.78 13.52
C GLU A 136 -8.71 -16.85 12.52
N PRO A 137 -8.73 -17.86 11.62
CA PRO A 137 -9.69 -17.91 10.54
C PRO A 137 -11.12 -18.14 11.07
N GLU A 138 -11.99 -17.16 10.85
CA GLU A 138 -13.38 -17.20 11.22
C GLU A 138 -14.27 -16.68 10.08
N ARG A 139 -15.54 -17.11 10.06
CA ARG A 139 -16.51 -16.70 9.04
C ARG A 139 -17.54 -15.75 9.64
N PHE A 140 -17.62 -14.56 9.07
CA PHE A 140 -18.59 -13.54 9.49
C PHE A 140 -19.63 -13.30 8.38
N SER A 141 -20.88 -13.12 8.77
CA SER A 141 -21.94 -12.70 7.84
C SER A 141 -22.11 -11.18 7.93
N ILE A 142 -21.88 -10.45 6.84
CA ILE A 142 -22.06 -9.00 6.80
C ILE A 142 -23.56 -8.62 6.93
N GLY A 143 -24.47 -9.47 6.43
CA GLY A 143 -25.90 -9.20 6.45
C GLY A 143 -26.23 -7.96 5.62
N SER A 144 -27.03 -7.05 6.17
CA SER A 144 -27.36 -5.76 5.53
C SER A 144 -26.37 -4.63 5.84
N ARG A 145 -25.29 -4.92 6.59
CA ARG A 145 -24.32 -3.91 6.99
C ARG A 145 -23.48 -3.47 5.79
N GLY A 146 -23.07 -2.20 5.78
CA GLY A 146 -22.11 -1.71 4.80
C GLY A 146 -20.71 -2.26 5.05
N MET A 147 -19.88 -2.25 4.02
CA MET A 147 -18.45 -2.53 4.12
C MET A 147 -17.66 -1.27 3.76
N VAL A 148 -16.80 -0.82 4.67
CA VAL A 148 -15.90 0.32 4.47
C VAL A 148 -14.52 -0.20 4.07
N LEU A 149 -14.03 0.28 2.93
CA LEU A 149 -12.68 0.02 2.45
C LEU A 149 -11.79 1.18 2.92
N MET A 150 -10.86 0.91 3.84
CA MET A 150 -9.96 1.87 4.45
C MET A 150 -8.53 1.69 3.92
N PRO A 151 -8.10 2.42 2.88
CA PRO A 151 -6.69 2.39 2.48
C PRO A 151 -5.79 2.92 3.62
N MET A 152 -4.58 2.38 3.73
CA MET A 152 -3.64 2.68 4.82
C MET A 152 -2.22 2.89 4.31
N LEU A 153 -1.46 3.70 5.05
CA LEU A 153 0.00 3.72 4.94
C LEU A 153 0.61 2.53 5.67
N ALA A 154 0.60 1.39 5.02
CA ALA A 154 1.04 0.14 5.60
C ALA A 154 1.89 -0.68 4.63
N GLY A 155 2.62 -1.66 5.17
CA GLY A 155 3.38 -2.60 4.34
C GLY A 155 2.47 -3.44 3.44
N PRO A 156 2.99 -4.03 2.35
CA PRO A 156 2.20 -4.72 1.33
C PRO A 156 1.40 -5.93 1.83
N ASN A 157 1.71 -6.44 3.03
CA ASN A 157 1.01 -7.57 3.64
C ASN A 157 0.12 -7.17 4.83
N ALA A 158 -0.05 -5.86 5.07
CA ALA A 158 -0.81 -5.39 6.21
C ALA A 158 -2.30 -5.41 5.91
N LEU A 159 -3.03 -6.23 6.65
CA LEU A 159 -4.48 -6.25 6.69
C LEU A 159 -4.92 -6.09 8.15
N ILE A 160 -5.93 -5.26 8.36
CA ILE A 160 -6.65 -5.18 9.63
C ILE A 160 -8.13 -5.08 9.30
N ALA A 161 -8.98 -5.73 10.06
CA ALA A 161 -10.41 -5.68 9.80
C ALA A 161 -11.19 -5.70 11.12
N ARG A 162 -12.40 -5.15 11.06
CA ARG A 162 -13.43 -5.33 12.08
C ARG A 162 -14.69 -5.83 11.40
N LEU A 163 -15.08 -7.06 11.72
CA LEU A 163 -16.16 -7.78 11.04
C LEU A 163 -17.44 -7.91 11.89
N ASP A 164 -17.37 -7.52 13.16
CA ASP A 164 -18.42 -7.63 14.17
C ASP A 164 -19.07 -6.28 14.52
N GLY A 165 -18.64 -5.18 13.90
CA GLY A 165 -19.19 -3.83 14.11
C GLY A 165 -20.72 -3.78 13.85
N PRO A 166 -21.49 -3.08 14.70
CA PRO A 166 -22.96 -3.11 14.63
C PRO A 166 -23.51 -2.43 13.36
N ASP A 167 -22.89 -1.32 12.93
CA ASP A 167 -23.40 -0.50 11.81
C ASP A 167 -22.74 -0.85 10.47
N ALA A 168 -21.45 -1.17 10.51
CA ALA A 168 -20.64 -1.49 9.33
C ALA A 168 -19.47 -2.39 9.72
N VAL A 169 -18.98 -3.15 8.73
CA VAL A 169 -17.67 -3.79 8.79
C VAL A 169 -16.65 -2.91 8.07
N TRP A 170 -15.39 -2.96 8.47
CA TRP A 170 -14.34 -2.24 7.77
C TRP A 170 -13.11 -3.11 7.57
N ILE A 171 -12.40 -2.86 6.47
CA ILE A 171 -11.15 -3.53 6.11
C ILE A 171 -10.12 -2.45 5.79
N GLY A 172 -9.08 -2.42 6.60
CA GLY A 172 -7.84 -1.69 6.37
C GLY A 172 -6.91 -2.47 5.45
N TYR A 173 -6.49 -1.88 4.34
CA TYR A 173 -5.58 -2.50 3.37
C TYR A 173 -4.48 -1.51 2.91
N PRO A 174 -3.36 -1.99 2.36
CA PRO A 174 -2.27 -1.12 1.94
C PRO A 174 -2.72 -0.23 0.78
N LEU A 175 -2.46 1.07 0.86
CA LEU A 175 -2.78 2.01 -0.20
C LEU A 175 -2.07 1.58 -1.51
N PRO A 176 -2.81 1.31 -2.60
CA PRO A 176 -2.19 0.95 -3.88
C PRO A 176 -1.25 2.06 -4.38
N GLY A 177 -0.09 1.67 -4.89
CA GLY A 177 0.92 2.62 -5.40
C GLY A 177 1.78 3.31 -4.34
N LEU A 178 1.66 2.93 -3.05
CA LEU A 178 2.47 3.52 -1.97
C LEU A 178 3.97 3.28 -2.13
N THR A 179 4.38 2.13 -2.67
CA THR A 179 5.77 1.82 -3.03
C THR A 179 6.33 2.77 -4.10
N HIS A 180 5.49 3.56 -4.77
CA HIS A 180 5.90 4.55 -5.76
C HIS A 180 5.84 6.00 -5.23
N GLY A 181 5.23 6.23 -4.07
CA GLY A 181 4.97 7.57 -3.51
C GLY A 181 5.86 7.96 -2.32
N LEU A 182 6.35 7.00 -1.52
CA LEU A 182 7.14 7.28 -0.30
C LEU A 182 8.66 7.27 -0.50
N THR A 183 9.16 6.97 -1.70
CA THR A 183 10.60 7.07 -2.03
C THR A 183 11.05 8.51 -2.34
N ALA A 184 10.19 9.51 -2.14
CA ALA A 184 10.52 10.92 -2.27
C ALA A 184 11.30 11.46 -1.04
N ALA A 185 12.37 10.78 -0.64
CA ALA A 185 13.54 11.47 -0.09
C ALA A 185 14.43 11.85 -1.28
N PRO A 186 14.94 13.09 -1.38
CA PRO A 186 15.81 13.48 -2.49
C PRO A 186 17.20 12.85 -2.28
N ALA A 187 17.34 11.57 -2.60
CA ALA A 187 18.60 10.84 -2.62
C ALA A 187 18.77 10.22 -4.01
N GLY A 188 19.31 11.02 -4.93
CA GLY A 188 20.11 10.61 -6.08
C GLY A 188 19.59 9.47 -6.97
N ARG A 189 18.97 9.82 -8.10
CA ARG A 189 19.21 9.26 -9.44
C ARG A 189 19.62 7.76 -9.55
N HIS A 190 18.77 6.78 -9.26
CA HIS A 190 19.12 5.37 -9.56
C HIS A 190 17.95 4.47 -10.05
N GLY A 191 16.92 5.01 -10.73
CA GLY A 191 15.91 4.18 -11.42
C GLY A 191 16.48 3.23 -12.51
N GLY A 192 17.76 3.37 -12.87
CA GLY A 192 18.46 2.41 -13.75
C GLY A 192 18.92 1.13 -13.04
N ASP A 193 19.09 1.16 -11.72
CA ASP A 193 19.88 0.17 -10.97
C ASP A 193 19.08 -1.10 -10.64
N LEU A 194 17.78 -0.98 -10.33
CA LEU A 194 16.91 -2.14 -10.08
C LEU A 194 16.59 -2.93 -11.35
N LEU A 195 16.33 -2.23 -12.46
CA LEU A 195 16.14 -2.88 -13.75
C LEU A 195 17.45 -3.56 -14.19
N ALA A 196 18.59 -2.89 -14.01
CA ALA A 196 19.90 -3.45 -14.27
C ALA A 196 20.19 -4.69 -13.41
N PHE A 197 19.79 -4.72 -12.14
CA PHE A 197 19.94 -5.90 -11.28
C PHE A 197 19.20 -7.13 -11.83
N VAL A 198 17.97 -6.96 -12.33
CA VAL A 198 17.13 -8.08 -12.79
C VAL A 198 17.51 -8.56 -14.20
N MET A 199 17.85 -7.64 -15.11
CA MET A 199 18.10 -7.98 -16.52
C MET A 199 19.51 -7.67 -17.01
N GLY A 200 20.42 -7.24 -16.14
CA GLY A 200 21.78 -6.85 -16.49
C GLY A 200 21.86 -5.46 -17.15
N ASP A 201 22.96 -4.77 -16.86
CA ASP A 201 23.23 -3.37 -17.21
C ASP A 201 22.92 -3.05 -18.67
N VAL A 202 23.48 -3.83 -19.60
CA VAL A 202 23.39 -3.54 -21.04
C VAL A 202 21.95 -3.58 -21.54
N ARG A 203 21.14 -4.53 -21.07
CA ARG A 203 19.74 -4.67 -21.49
C ARG A 203 18.86 -3.57 -20.85
N SER A 204 19.13 -3.22 -19.60
CA SER A 204 18.46 -2.11 -18.90
C SER A 204 18.71 -0.79 -19.62
N VAL A 205 19.97 -0.47 -19.93
CA VAL A 205 20.37 0.76 -20.62
C VAL A 205 19.76 0.85 -22.03
N ILE A 206 19.69 -0.27 -22.77
CA ILE A 206 19.03 -0.30 -24.09
C ILE A 206 17.53 0.03 -23.97
N LEU A 207 16.80 -0.59 -23.04
CA LEU A 207 15.37 -0.36 -22.89
C LEU A 207 15.05 1.06 -22.42
N THR A 208 15.80 1.59 -21.45
CA THR A 208 15.60 2.94 -20.94
C THR A 208 15.97 4.02 -21.97
N SER A 209 16.91 3.72 -22.88
CA SER A 209 17.30 4.63 -23.98
C SER A 209 16.32 4.68 -25.15
N LEU A 210 15.31 3.80 -25.18
CA LEU A 210 14.27 3.71 -26.22
C LEU A 210 12.98 4.44 -25.78
N ASP A 211 13.13 5.70 -25.35
CA ASP A 211 12.04 6.65 -25.10
C ASP A 211 11.20 6.93 -26.37
N GLY A 212 11.80 6.78 -27.55
CA GLY A 212 11.14 6.69 -28.85
C GLY A 212 11.87 5.73 -29.81
N PRO A 213 11.35 5.55 -31.04
CA PRO A 213 12.00 4.70 -32.03
C PRO A 213 13.38 5.22 -32.45
N LEU A 214 14.41 4.37 -32.39
CA LEU A 214 15.78 4.71 -32.80
C LEU A 214 16.32 3.73 -33.83
N THR A 215 17.18 4.18 -34.74
CA THR A 215 17.95 3.25 -35.58
C THR A 215 19.00 2.53 -34.74
N MET A 216 19.41 1.31 -35.14
CA MET A 216 20.47 0.55 -34.45
C MET A 216 21.76 1.35 -34.27
N GLY A 217 22.16 2.13 -35.28
CA GLY A 217 23.35 2.98 -35.21
C GLY A 217 23.22 4.13 -34.22
N THR A 218 22.04 4.77 -34.15
CA THR A 218 21.77 5.83 -33.17
C THR A 218 21.68 5.27 -31.76
N LEU A 219 21.04 4.11 -31.59
CA LEU A 219 20.96 3.40 -30.31
C LEU A 219 22.36 3.07 -29.79
N ALA A 220 23.23 2.46 -30.62
CA ALA A 220 24.58 2.08 -30.21
C ALA A 220 25.44 3.27 -29.75
N ARG A 221 25.34 4.42 -30.44
CA ARG A 221 26.00 5.66 -29.99
C ARG A 221 25.44 6.19 -28.67
N ARG A 222 24.11 6.13 -28.49
CA ARG A 222 23.43 6.65 -27.30
C ARG A 222 23.80 5.86 -26.04
N VAL A 223 23.88 4.53 -26.14
CA VAL A 223 24.21 3.65 -25.01
C VAL A 223 25.71 3.48 -24.77
N GLN A 224 26.56 4.04 -25.63
CA GLN A 224 28.03 3.96 -25.56
C GLN A 224 28.61 2.53 -25.49
N TYR A 225 27.90 1.55 -26.07
CA TYR A 225 28.39 0.17 -26.24
C TYR A 225 28.80 -0.11 -27.69
N ALA A 226 29.70 -1.08 -27.87
CA ALA A 226 30.11 -1.51 -29.20
C ALA A 226 28.91 -2.04 -30.03
N PRO A 227 28.83 -1.77 -31.35
CA PRO A 227 27.67 -2.15 -32.17
C PRO A 227 27.33 -3.64 -32.17
N ASN A 228 28.33 -4.51 -32.04
CA ASN A 228 28.15 -5.97 -31.93
C ASN A 228 27.46 -6.36 -30.61
N VAL A 229 27.83 -5.72 -29.50
CA VAL A 229 27.21 -5.91 -28.18
C VAL A 229 25.75 -5.47 -28.22
N VAL A 230 25.47 -4.30 -28.80
CA VAL A 230 24.10 -3.77 -28.91
C VAL A 230 23.22 -4.64 -29.78
N THR A 231 23.73 -5.13 -30.91
CA THR A 231 23.02 -6.08 -31.78
C THR A 231 22.65 -7.36 -31.03
N TYR A 232 23.63 -7.98 -30.36
CA TYR A 232 23.43 -9.21 -29.60
C TYR A 232 22.35 -9.07 -28.51
N HIS A 233 22.38 -7.97 -27.74
CA HIS A 233 21.37 -7.75 -26.70
C HIS A 233 20.00 -7.37 -27.27
N CYS A 234 19.95 -6.66 -28.41
CA CYS A 234 18.70 -6.38 -29.09
C CYS A 234 18.04 -7.66 -29.62
N ASP A 235 18.78 -8.61 -30.18
CA ASP A 235 18.22 -9.88 -30.64
C ASP A 235 17.58 -10.68 -29.48
N ARG A 236 18.22 -10.66 -28.30
CA ARG A 236 17.67 -11.30 -27.08
C ARG A 236 16.44 -10.58 -26.55
N LEU A 237 16.43 -9.24 -26.56
CA LEU A 237 15.26 -8.45 -26.14
C LEU A 237 14.09 -8.61 -27.10
N GLU A 238 14.36 -8.75 -28.40
CA GLU A 238 13.35 -9.02 -29.43
C GLU A 238 12.76 -10.42 -29.27
N SER A 239 13.62 -11.42 -29.04
CA SER A 239 13.19 -12.80 -28.73
C SER A 239 12.34 -12.89 -27.47
N ALA A 240 12.57 -12.00 -26.49
CA ALA A 240 11.76 -11.89 -25.28
C ALA A 240 10.49 -11.04 -25.43
N GLY A 241 10.24 -10.47 -26.63
CA GLY A 241 9.08 -9.62 -26.91
C GLY A 241 9.13 -8.24 -26.23
N LEU A 242 10.32 -7.76 -25.85
CA LEU A 242 10.51 -6.47 -25.17
C LEU A 242 10.83 -5.33 -26.16
N ILE A 243 11.41 -5.65 -27.31
CA ILE A 243 11.57 -4.67 -28.40
C ILE A 243 10.98 -5.24 -29.69
N ALA A 244 10.68 -4.34 -30.62
CA ALA A 244 10.30 -4.70 -31.98
C ALA A 244 11.08 -3.85 -32.99
N ARG A 245 11.36 -4.44 -34.15
CA ARG A 245 12.00 -3.78 -35.28
C ARG A 245 10.98 -3.45 -36.36
N ARG A 246 11.02 -2.21 -36.86
CA ARG A 246 10.19 -1.76 -37.98
C ARG A 246 11.06 -1.12 -39.05
N ARG A 247 10.94 -1.59 -40.28
CA ARG A 247 11.59 -0.96 -41.43
C ARG A 247 10.78 0.25 -41.88
N GLN A 248 11.45 1.39 -42.03
CA GLN A 248 10.88 2.62 -42.57
C GLN A 248 11.84 3.15 -43.65
N GLY A 249 11.44 2.95 -44.92
CA GLY A 249 12.31 3.25 -46.07
C GLY A 249 13.58 2.39 -46.08
N ARG A 250 14.73 3.06 -46.03
CA ARG A 250 16.06 2.42 -46.04
C ARG A 250 16.60 2.11 -44.65
N GLU A 251 15.88 2.50 -43.59
CA GLU A 251 16.33 2.38 -42.21
C GLU A 251 15.45 1.40 -41.42
N ILE A 252 16.05 0.81 -40.38
CA ILE A 252 15.36 -0.07 -39.43
C ILE A 252 15.36 0.63 -38.08
N TYR A 253 14.16 0.84 -37.55
CA TYR A 253 13.93 1.43 -36.24
C TYR A 253 13.61 0.35 -35.22
N VAL A 254 14.23 0.47 -34.05
CA VAL A 254 13.96 -0.32 -32.86
C VAL A 254 13.09 0.52 -31.95
N HIS A 255 12.06 -0.09 -31.35
CA HIS A 255 11.21 0.56 -30.37
C HIS A 255 10.81 -0.43 -29.26
N ARG A 256 10.47 0.10 -28.09
CA ARG A 256 9.88 -0.69 -27.01
C ARG A 256 8.51 -1.22 -27.42
N THR A 257 8.23 -2.46 -27.06
CA THR A 257 6.85 -2.96 -27.05
C THR A 257 6.09 -2.40 -25.84
N ARG A 258 4.76 -2.52 -25.83
CA ARG A 258 3.95 -2.15 -24.65
C ARG A 258 4.43 -2.89 -23.38
N ARG A 259 4.83 -4.16 -23.52
CA ARG A 259 5.36 -4.97 -22.42
C ARG A 259 6.64 -4.36 -21.83
N ALA A 260 7.54 -3.87 -22.67
CA ALA A 260 8.76 -3.22 -22.18
C ALA A 260 8.51 -1.81 -21.63
N SER A 261 7.51 -1.07 -22.11
CA SER A 261 7.15 0.20 -21.50
C SER A 261 6.67 0.01 -20.07
N ILE A 262 5.74 -0.95 -19.85
CA ILE A 262 5.28 -1.32 -18.51
C ILE A 262 6.45 -1.81 -17.64
N LEU A 263 7.33 -2.66 -18.18
CA LEU A 263 8.50 -3.14 -17.45
C LEU A 263 9.42 -1.98 -17.02
N VAL A 264 9.74 -1.05 -17.92
CA VAL A 264 10.59 0.10 -17.57
C VAL A 264 9.89 0.99 -16.54
N GLU A 265 8.59 1.24 -16.67
CA GLU A 265 7.81 2.02 -15.71
C GLU A 265 7.79 1.37 -14.31
N LEU A 266 7.61 0.06 -14.22
CA LEU A 266 7.62 -0.70 -12.97
C LEU A 266 8.94 -0.59 -12.19
N PHE A 267 10.06 -0.36 -12.90
CA PHE A 267 11.39 -0.28 -12.30
C PHE A 267 12.00 1.14 -12.35
N ALA A 268 11.24 2.15 -12.80
CA ALA A 268 11.72 3.54 -12.88
C ALA A 268 11.66 4.31 -11.55
N THR A 269 11.21 3.65 -10.47
CA THR A 269 11.00 4.23 -9.13
C THR A 269 11.95 3.60 -8.11
#